data_AF-A0A1V5NWF0-F1
#
_entry.id   AF-A0A1V5NWF0-F1
#
_cell.length_a   1.000
_cell.length_b   1.000
_cell.length_c   1.000
_cell.angle_alpha   90.00
_cell.angle_beta   90.00
_cell.angle_gamma   90.00
#
_symmetry.space_group_name_H-M   'P 1'
#
loop_
_entity.id
_entity.type
_entity.pdbx_description
1 polymer ?
#
loop_
_entity_poly.entity_id
_entity_poly.type
_entity_poly.pdbx_seq_one_letter_code
_entity_poly.pdbx_strand_id
1 'polypeptide(L)'
;MGNTLVATIGGAVNWSVISDARFKKDIRNDVAGLDFIVQLKPVTYQYDILKYRNHTGESKMDTVNSSEMVQNKEAIRYSGFLAQEVESAAILSGYDFSGVHHPENETDTYTLSYAEFVVPLVKAVQELNLKLEAIKSENSELRSNLLKLQAKVDEMGTNVKMTVK
;
A
#
# COMPACT_ATOMS: atom_id res chain seq x y z
N MET A 1 13.33 -19.65 -11.33
CA MET A 1 12.05 -20.00 -12.00
C MET A 1 11.44 -18.69 -12.49
N GLY A 2 11.00 -18.63 -13.75
CA GLY A 2 10.56 -17.38 -14.40
C GLY A 2 11.57 -16.86 -15.43
N ASN A 3 11.07 -16.25 -16.50
CA ASN A 3 11.81 -15.43 -17.47
C ASN A 3 10.86 -14.33 -17.98
N THR A 4 11.37 -13.44 -18.85
CA THR A 4 10.61 -12.31 -19.43
C THR A 4 9.28 -12.66 -20.10
N LEU A 5 9.08 -13.91 -20.53
CA LEU A 5 7.85 -14.38 -21.19
C LEU A 5 6.92 -15.17 -20.26
N VAL A 6 7.35 -15.53 -19.05
CA VAL A 6 6.50 -16.20 -18.07
C VAL A 6 5.46 -15.22 -17.53
N ALA A 7 4.19 -15.52 -17.76
CA ALA A 7 3.07 -14.71 -17.27
C ALA A 7 2.67 -15.06 -15.83
N THR A 8 2.78 -16.35 -15.46
CA THR A 8 2.32 -16.85 -14.17
C THR A 8 3.27 -17.94 -13.67
N ILE A 9 3.64 -17.84 -12.39
CA ILE A 9 4.26 -18.93 -11.64
C ILE A 9 3.25 -19.34 -10.58
N GLY A 10 2.88 -20.62 -10.55
CA GLY A 10 1.79 -21.12 -9.70
C GLY A 10 2.12 -22.45 -9.03
N GLY A 11 1.23 -22.87 -8.13
CA GLY A 11 1.25 -24.14 -7.43
C GLY A 11 -0.15 -24.49 -6.91
N ALA A 12 -0.41 -25.77 -6.61
CA ALA A 12 -1.71 -26.23 -6.10
C ALA A 12 -1.96 -25.83 -4.63
N VAL A 13 -0.94 -25.31 -3.95
CA VAL A 13 -0.97 -24.87 -2.55
C VAL A 13 -0.33 -23.50 -2.41
N ASN A 14 -0.72 -22.75 -1.37
CA ASN A 14 -0.15 -21.43 -1.08
C ASN A 14 1.32 -21.51 -0.68
N TRP A 15 2.07 -20.47 -1.00
CA TRP A 15 3.42 -20.27 -0.50
C TRP A 15 3.39 -20.03 1.01
N SER A 16 4.15 -20.81 1.76
CA SER A 16 4.33 -20.65 3.21
C SER A 16 5.75 -20.21 3.51
N VAL A 17 5.90 -19.27 4.44
CA VAL A 17 7.20 -18.78 4.92
C VAL A 17 7.35 -19.09 6.41
N ILE A 18 8.59 -19.29 6.88
CA ILE A 18 8.87 -19.53 8.30
C ILE A 18 8.50 -18.26 9.09
N SER A 19 7.64 -18.39 10.09
CA SER A 19 7.15 -17.24 10.89
C SER A 19 7.04 -17.51 12.40
N ASP A 20 7.65 -18.59 12.87
CA ASP A 20 7.67 -18.96 14.29
C ASP A 20 8.51 -17.96 15.12
N ALA A 21 7.98 -17.53 16.26
CA ALA A 21 8.62 -16.57 17.15
C ALA A 21 9.99 -17.03 17.66
N ARG A 22 10.22 -18.35 17.79
CA ARG A 22 11.50 -18.93 18.23
C ARG A 22 12.66 -18.63 17.27
N PHE A 23 12.35 -18.32 16.01
CA PHE A 23 13.33 -18.02 14.97
C PHE A 23 13.35 -16.53 14.59
N LYS A 24 12.76 -15.66 15.44
CA LYS A 24 12.77 -14.21 15.28
C LYS A 24 13.54 -13.58 16.44
N LYS A 25 14.33 -12.55 16.14
CA LYS A 25 15.06 -11.73 17.11
C LYS A 25 14.70 -10.26 16.92
N ASP A 26 14.99 -9.44 17.92
CA ASP A 26 14.81 -7.98 17.85
C ASP A 26 13.39 -7.55 17.44
N ILE A 27 12.37 -8.19 18.03
CA ILE A 27 10.95 -7.96 17.72
C ILE A 27 10.54 -6.56 18.23
N ARG A 28 10.14 -5.71 17.28
CA ARG A 28 9.68 -4.32 17.52
C ARG A 28 8.31 -4.09 16.90
N ASN A 29 7.59 -3.09 17.42
CA ASN A 29 6.25 -2.68 16.95
C ASN A 29 6.30 -1.39 16.14
N ASP A 30 7.25 -1.29 15.21
CA ASP A 30 7.61 -0.09 14.43
C ASP A 30 7.29 -0.23 12.93
N VAL A 31 6.32 -1.07 12.58
CA VAL A 31 5.75 -1.13 11.23
C VAL A 31 5.09 0.21 10.91
N ALA A 32 5.46 0.81 9.78
CA ALA A 32 4.80 2.00 9.24
C ALA A 32 3.43 1.64 8.66
N GLY A 33 2.45 2.51 8.91
CA GLY A 33 1.06 2.33 8.55
C GLY A 33 0.61 3.35 7.53
N LEU A 34 -0.26 4.26 7.95
CA LEU A 34 -0.81 5.30 7.09
C LEU A 34 0.26 6.24 6.53
N ASP A 35 1.29 6.57 7.32
CA ASP A 35 2.41 7.41 6.89
C ASP A 35 3.11 6.86 5.64
N PHE A 36 3.29 5.55 5.53
CA PHE A 36 3.84 4.89 4.35
C PHE A 36 2.78 4.67 3.25
N ILE A 37 1.64 4.08 3.59
CA ILE A 37 0.65 3.64 2.60
C ILE A 37 0.09 4.81 1.78
N VAL A 38 -0.12 5.99 2.37
CA VAL A 38 -0.67 7.16 1.65
C VAL A 38 0.31 7.78 0.67
N GLN A 39 1.62 7.50 0.80
CA GLN A 39 2.64 8.01 -0.11
C GLN A 39 2.82 7.14 -1.36
N LEU A 40 2.29 5.91 -1.35
CA LEU A 40 2.37 5.01 -2.48
C LEU A 40 1.56 5.54 -3.67
N LYS A 41 2.15 5.42 -4.86
CA LYS A 41 1.55 5.90 -6.12
C LYS A 41 1.24 4.72 -7.04
N PRO A 42 -0.03 4.26 -7.09
CA PRO A 42 -0.43 3.25 -8.06
C PRO A 42 -0.28 3.80 -9.48
N VAL A 43 0.32 3.03 -10.36
CA VAL A 43 0.50 3.35 -11.78
C VAL A 43 -0.04 2.22 -12.66
N THR A 44 -0.26 2.54 -13.93
CA THR A 44 -0.46 1.52 -14.97
C THR A 44 0.70 1.59 -15.96
N TYR A 45 1.12 0.43 -16.45
CA TYR A 45 2.28 0.33 -17.33
C TYR A 45 2.17 -0.85 -18.28
N GLN A 46 3.01 -0.84 -19.31
CA GLN A 46 3.30 -1.95 -20.19
C GLN A 46 4.78 -2.28 -20.03
N TYR A 47 5.16 -3.55 -20.19
CA TYR A 47 6.57 -3.91 -20.17
C TYR A 47 7.24 -3.49 -21.47
N ASP A 48 8.52 -3.15 -21.39
CA ASP A 48 9.44 -3.08 -22.53
C ASP A 48 10.42 -4.25 -22.35
N ILE A 49 10.07 -5.39 -22.96
CA ILE A 49 10.76 -6.65 -22.80
C ILE A 49 12.12 -6.60 -23.49
N LEU A 50 12.22 -5.92 -24.64
CA LEU A 50 13.47 -5.79 -25.36
C LEU A 50 14.48 -4.95 -24.58
N LYS A 51 14.05 -3.84 -23.99
CA LYS A 51 14.89 -3.02 -23.12
C LYS A 51 15.34 -3.80 -21.88
N TYR A 52 14.43 -4.55 -21.25
CA TYR A 52 14.78 -5.38 -20.10
C TYR A 52 15.83 -6.45 -20.45
N ARG A 53 15.65 -7.19 -21.56
CA ARG A 53 16.63 -8.20 -21.99
C ARG A 53 18.01 -7.63 -22.28
N ASN A 54 18.05 -6.46 -22.91
CA ASN A 54 19.31 -5.76 -23.16
C ASN A 54 19.99 -5.33 -21.86
N HIS A 55 19.22 -4.96 -20.83
CA HIS A 55 19.73 -4.59 -19.51
C HIS A 55 20.28 -5.79 -18.75
N THR A 56 19.56 -6.92 -18.73
CA THR A 56 19.94 -8.11 -17.96
C THR A 56 20.93 -9.04 -18.67
N GLY A 57 21.27 -8.75 -19.93
CA GLY A 57 22.15 -9.60 -20.72
C GLY A 57 21.52 -10.93 -21.16
N GLU A 58 20.18 -11.05 -21.15
CA GLU A 58 19.49 -12.24 -21.67
C GLU A 58 19.82 -12.43 -23.18
N SER A 59 20.42 -13.56 -23.53
CA SER A 59 20.82 -13.88 -24.92
C SER A 59 19.61 -13.90 -25.86
N LYS A 60 19.79 -13.35 -27.08
CA LYS A 60 18.78 -13.29 -28.16
C LYS A 60 18.41 -14.67 -28.77
N MET A 61 18.67 -15.76 -28.07
CA MET A 61 18.59 -17.13 -28.58
C MET A 61 17.14 -17.63 -28.60
N ASP A 62 16.31 -17.07 -29.49
CA ASP A 62 15.12 -17.72 -30.10
C ASP A 62 14.37 -16.71 -30.99
N THR A 63 14.84 -16.48 -32.21
CA THR A 63 14.54 -15.28 -33.00
C THR A 63 13.25 -15.30 -33.84
N VAL A 64 12.39 -16.33 -33.74
CA VAL A 64 11.16 -16.39 -34.58
C VAL A 64 9.87 -16.46 -33.74
N ASN A 65 9.78 -17.34 -32.73
CA ASN A 65 8.61 -17.41 -31.85
C ASN A 65 8.59 -16.33 -30.74
N SER A 66 9.72 -15.66 -30.49
CA SER A 66 9.81 -14.65 -29.43
C SER A 66 9.16 -13.32 -29.81
N SER A 67 9.09 -12.94 -31.09
CA SER A 67 8.60 -11.63 -31.49
C SER A 67 7.10 -11.46 -31.21
N GLU A 68 6.28 -12.45 -31.58
CA GLU A 68 4.83 -12.40 -31.33
C GLU A 68 4.53 -12.49 -29.83
N MET A 69 5.23 -13.36 -29.09
CA MET A 69 5.07 -13.48 -27.64
C MET A 69 5.47 -12.20 -26.90
N VAL A 70 6.54 -11.52 -27.34
CA VAL A 70 6.94 -10.21 -26.83
C VAL A 70 5.83 -9.20 -27.12
N GLN A 71 5.37 -9.07 -28.36
CA GLN A 71 4.29 -8.13 -28.71
C GLN A 71 3.03 -8.37 -27.89
N ASN A 72 2.62 -9.63 -27.71
CA ASN A 72 1.48 -10.00 -26.89
C ASN A 72 1.68 -9.63 -25.41
N LYS A 73 2.90 -9.79 -24.88
CA LYS A 73 3.23 -9.42 -23.49
C LYS A 73 3.25 -7.90 -23.29
N GLU A 74 3.84 -7.16 -24.23
CA GLU A 74 3.93 -5.69 -24.19
C GLU A 74 2.57 -5.03 -24.43
N ALA A 75 1.64 -5.68 -25.14
CA ALA A 75 0.28 -5.19 -25.32
C ALA A 75 -0.54 -5.18 -24.02
N ILE A 76 -0.20 -6.02 -23.03
CA ILE A 76 -0.95 -6.11 -21.77
C ILE A 76 -0.66 -4.89 -20.89
N ARG A 77 -1.72 -4.17 -20.50
CA ARG A 77 -1.64 -3.13 -19.49
C ARG A 77 -1.74 -3.74 -18.09
N TYR A 78 -0.74 -3.49 -17.27
CA TYR A 78 -0.67 -3.90 -15.87
C TYR A 78 -0.93 -2.71 -14.95
N SER A 79 -1.33 -3.01 -13.71
CA SER A 79 -1.40 -2.06 -12.61
C SER A 79 -0.41 -2.48 -11.53
N GLY A 80 0.27 -1.52 -10.91
CA GLY A 80 1.23 -1.80 -9.86
C GLY A 80 1.93 -0.54 -9.36
N PHE A 81 3.16 -0.70 -8.89
CA PHE A 81 4.00 0.37 -8.39
C PHE A 81 5.37 0.37 -9.07
N LEU A 82 6.01 1.53 -9.13
CA LEU A 82 7.42 1.65 -9.47
C LEU A 82 8.26 1.43 -8.21
N ALA A 83 9.19 0.48 -8.25
CA ALA A 83 9.96 0.08 -7.08
C ALA A 83 10.75 1.22 -6.44
N GLN A 84 11.33 2.11 -7.26
CA GLN A 84 12.07 3.28 -6.79
C GLN A 84 11.17 4.33 -6.11
N GLU A 85 9.91 4.44 -6.55
CA GLU A 85 8.93 5.32 -5.89
C GLU A 85 8.48 4.73 -4.55
N VAL A 86 8.33 3.41 -4.46
CA VAL A 86 8.06 2.71 -3.20
C VAL A 86 9.23 2.89 -2.22
N GLU A 87 10.47 2.73 -2.69
CA GLU A 87 11.68 3.00 -1.91
C GLU A 87 11.66 4.43 -1.36
N SER A 88 11.42 5.41 -2.23
CA SER A 88 11.36 6.81 -1.85
C SER A 88 10.28 7.07 -0.79
N ALA A 89 9.09 6.46 -0.94
CA ALA A 89 8.01 6.56 0.03
C ALA A 89 8.38 5.93 1.38
N ALA A 90 9.08 4.78 1.36
CA ALA A 90 9.55 4.12 2.57
C ALA A 90 10.56 5.01 3.32
N ILE A 91 11.56 5.55 2.62
CA ILE A 91 12.55 6.48 3.17
C ILE A 91 11.89 7.72 3.77
N LEU A 92 10.95 8.36 3.05
CA LEU A 92 10.23 9.54 3.53
C LEU A 92 9.37 9.25 4.77
N SER A 93 8.92 8.01 4.94
CA SER A 93 8.18 7.56 6.12
C SER A 93 9.08 7.14 7.28
N GLY A 94 10.41 7.16 7.10
CA GLY A 94 11.36 6.60 8.08
C GLY A 94 11.23 5.08 8.23
N TYR A 95 10.72 4.39 7.20
CA TYR A 95 10.44 2.97 7.21
C TYR A 95 11.45 2.20 6.36
N ASP A 96 12.06 1.18 6.94
CA ASP A 96 12.93 0.24 6.23
C ASP A 96 12.08 -0.92 5.68
N PHE A 97 11.52 -0.71 4.48
CA PHE A 97 10.55 -1.65 3.91
C PHE A 97 11.22 -2.82 3.19
N SER A 98 11.10 -4.02 3.79
CA SER A 98 11.62 -5.30 3.25
C SER A 98 11.07 -5.71 1.88
N GLY A 99 9.99 -5.07 1.42
CA GLY A 99 9.36 -5.41 0.15
C GLY A 99 10.03 -4.82 -1.09
N VAL A 100 11.02 -3.94 -0.94
CA VAL A 100 11.83 -3.44 -2.05
C VAL A 100 13.16 -4.16 -2.10
N HIS A 101 13.49 -4.76 -3.25
CA HIS A 101 14.81 -5.33 -3.50
C HIS A 101 15.59 -4.45 -4.46
N HIS A 102 16.79 -4.05 -4.04
CA HIS A 102 17.70 -3.20 -4.81
C HIS A 102 18.55 -4.03 -5.76
N PRO A 103 18.97 -3.45 -6.90
CA PRO A 103 19.94 -4.09 -7.77
C PRO A 103 21.29 -4.24 -7.05
N GLU A 104 21.85 -5.46 -7.06
CA GLU A 104 23.16 -5.74 -6.46
C GLU A 104 24.33 -5.46 -7.43
N ASN A 105 24.04 -5.32 -8.73
CA ASN A 105 25.02 -5.06 -9.78
C ASN A 105 24.39 -4.32 -10.98
N GLU A 106 25.21 -3.90 -11.95
CA GLU A 106 24.77 -3.08 -13.10
C GLU A 106 23.69 -3.73 -13.98
N THR A 107 23.65 -5.06 -14.04
CA THR A 107 22.68 -5.81 -14.85
C THR A 107 21.44 -6.24 -14.06
N ASP A 108 21.41 -5.97 -12.76
CA ASP A 108 20.29 -6.30 -11.89
C ASP A 108 19.20 -5.22 -11.94
N THR A 109 18.02 -5.54 -11.45
CA THR A 109 16.84 -4.66 -11.50
C THR A 109 16.17 -4.54 -10.15
N TYR A 110 15.58 -3.39 -9.90
CA TYR A 110 14.67 -3.24 -8.76
C TYR A 110 13.48 -4.19 -8.88
N THR A 111 13.10 -4.83 -7.77
CA THR A 111 11.88 -5.65 -7.72
C THR A 111 11.06 -5.37 -6.45
N LEU A 112 9.78 -5.77 -6.48
CA LEU A 112 8.85 -5.63 -5.37
C LEU A 112 8.28 -6.97 -4.94
N SER A 113 8.27 -7.21 -3.62
CA SER A 113 7.52 -8.31 -3.00
C SER A 113 6.15 -7.84 -2.54
N TYR A 114 5.14 -8.00 -3.39
CA TYR A 114 3.77 -7.52 -3.13
C TYR A 114 3.15 -8.08 -1.83
N ALA A 115 3.54 -9.28 -1.39
CA ALA A 115 3.06 -9.85 -0.13
C ALA A 115 3.51 -9.06 1.10
N GLU A 116 4.67 -8.40 1.04
CA GLU A 116 5.22 -7.62 2.17
C GLU A 116 4.36 -6.37 2.48
N PHE A 117 3.60 -5.87 1.50
CA PHE A 117 2.70 -4.72 1.70
C PHE A 117 1.51 -5.04 2.61
N VAL A 118 1.18 -6.32 2.81
CA VAL A 118 0.04 -6.72 3.65
C VAL A 118 0.21 -6.24 5.09
N VAL A 119 1.42 -6.30 5.65
CA VAL A 119 1.67 -5.94 7.05
C VAL A 119 1.53 -4.42 7.28
N PRO A 120 2.12 -3.53 6.46
CA PRO A 120 1.82 -2.10 6.49
C PRO A 120 0.34 -1.76 6.26
N LEU A 121 -0.35 -2.47 5.37
CA LEU A 121 -1.79 -2.29 5.15
C LEU A 121 -2.61 -2.63 6.40
N VAL A 122 -2.28 -3.71 7.10
CA VAL A 122 -2.92 -4.07 8.39
C VAL A 122 -2.70 -2.94 9.40
N LYS A 123 -1.47 -2.43 9.51
CA LYS A 123 -1.15 -1.32 10.41
C LYS A 123 -1.94 -0.05 10.06
N ALA A 124 -2.01 0.30 8.78
CA ALA A 124 -2.80 1.43 8.31
C ALA A 124 -4.30 1.29 8.65
N VAL A 125 -4.87 0.09 8.50
CA VAL A 125 -6.27 -0.18 8.88
C VAL A 125 -6.49 -0.05 10.38
N GLN A 126 -5.56 -0.53 11.21
CA GLN A 126 -5.63 -0.35 12.67
C GLN A 126 -5.62 1.12 13.06
N GLU A 127 -4.74 1.92 12.44
CA GLU A 127 -4.67 3.36 12.66
C GLU A 127 -5.93 4.09 12.19
N LEU A 128 -6.49 3.71 11.04
CA LEU A 128 -7.77 4.24 10.55
C LEU A 128 -8.90 3.92 11.53
N ASN A 129 -8.95 2.71 12.08
CA ASN A 129 -9.97 2.33 13.06
C ASN A 129 -9.88 3.18 14.33
N LEU A 130 -8.66 3.43 14.85
CA LEU A 130 -8.46 4.31 16.00
C LEU A 130 -8.94 5.74 15.71
N LYS A 131 -8.60 6.30 14.54
CA LYS A 131 -9.08 7.62 14.12
C LYS A 131 -10.60 7.67 13.99
N LEU A 132 -11.21 6.60 13.46
CA LEU A 132 -12.67 6.50 13.30
C LEU A 132 -13.39 6.51 14.66
N GLU A 133 -12.92 5.74 15.63
CA GLU A 133 -13.52 5.69 16.96
C GLU A 133 -13.36 7.02 17.71
N ALA A 134 -12.22 7.69 17.57
CA ALA A 134 -12.02 9.03 18.11
C ALA A 134 -13.03 10.04 17.51
N ILE A 135 -13.18 10.05 16.18
CA ILE A 135 -14.14 10.92 15.48
C ILE A 135 -15.59 10.62 15.89
N LYS A 136 -15.96 9.34 16.09
CA LYS A 136 -17.31 8.98 16.56
C LYS A 136 -17.56 9.50 17.98
N SER A 137 -16.58 9.37 18.87
CA SER A 137 -16.68 9.88 20.25
C SER A 137 -16.88 11.40 20.26
N GLU A 138 -16.04 12.14 19.53
CA GLU A 138 -16.15 13.60 19.42
C GLU A 138 -17.50 14.02 18.84
N ASN A 139 -17.98 13.36 17.79
CA ASN A 139 -19.30 13.64 17.21
C ASN A 139 -20.45 13.39 18.20
N SER A 140 -20.35 12.36 19.03
CA SER A 140 -21.35 12.07 20.08
C SER A 140 -21.38 13.19 21.13
N GLU A 141 -20.20 13.64 21.56
CA GLU A 141 -20.07 14.74 22.52
C GLU A 141 -20.61 16.06 21.96
N LEU A 142 -20.23 16.41 20.72
CA LEU A 142 -20.73 17.59 20.02
C LEU A 142 -22.26 17.56 19.90
N ARG A 143 -22.85 16.41 19.54
CA ARG A 143 -24.32 16.25 19.49
C ARG A 143 -24.97 16.43 20.86
N SER A 144 -24.37 15.89 21.92
CA SER A 144 -24.86 16.10 23.29
C SER A 144 -24.85 17.57 23.68
N ASN A 145 -23.76 18.27 23.37
CA ASN A 145 -23.61 19.70 23.66
C ASN A 145 -24.63 20.53 22.87
N LEU A 146 -24.84 20.24 21.59
CA LEU A 146 -25.87 20.90 20.78
C LEU A 146 -27.27 20.78 21.38
N LEU A 147 -27.66 19.59 21.86
CA LEU A 147 -28.95 19.38 22.53
C LEU A 147 -29.09 20.22 23.81
N LYS A 148 -28.03 20.30 24.63
CA LYS A 148 -28.02 21.11 25.84
C LYS A 148 -28.11 22.61 25.53
N LEU A 149 -27.45 23.07 24.48
CA LEU A 149 -27.54 24.47 24.04
C LEU A 149 -28.95 24.78 23.52
N GLN A 150 -29.54 23.90 22.71
CA GLN A 150 -30.90 24.08 22.21
C GLN A 150 -31.90 24.20 23.35
N ALA A 151 -31.82 23.32 24.35
CA ALA A 151 -32.69 23.38 25.52
C ALA A 151 -32.58 24.72 26.28
N LYS A 152 -31.34 25.24 26.46
CA LYS A 152 -31.12 26.55 27.08
C LYS A 152 -31.71 27.70 26.26
N VAL A 153 -31.58 27.64 24.93
CA VAL A 153 -32.16 28.65 24.02
C VAL A 153 -33.69 28.65 24.12
N ASP A 154 -34.30 27.47 24.15
CA ASP A 154 -35.76 27.33 24.27
C ASP A 154 -36.27 27.84 25.63
N GLU A 155 -35.54 27.56 26.72
CA GLU A 155 -35.84 28.07 28.06
C GLU A 155 -35.77 29.62 28.11
N MET A 156 -34.70 30.21 27.56
CA MET A 156 -34.58 31.66 27.47
C MET A 156 -35.69 32.30 26.64
N GLY A 157 -36.04 31.70 25.50
CA GLY A 157 -37.13 32.16 24.65
C GLY A 157 -38.50 32.13 25.36
N THR A 158 -38.70 31.14 26.23
CA THR A 158 -39.92 31.01 27.04
C THR A 158 -39.98 32.07 28.13
N ASN A 159 -38.88 32.31 28.84
CA ASN A 159 -38.77 33.34 29.86
C ASN A 159 -39.02 34.74 29.29
N VAL A 160 -38.47 35.06 28.12
CA VAL A 160 -38.71 36.35 27.45
C VAL A 160 -40.21 36.55 27.12
N LYS A 161 -40.92 35.51 26.68
CA LYS A 161 -42.38 35.61 26.40
C LYS A 161 -43.21 35.85 27.65
N MET A 162 -42.79 35.36 28.81
CA MET A 162 -43.48 35.56 30.09
C MET A 162 -43.28 36.97 30.65
N THR A 163 -42.13 37.62 30.39
CA THR A 163 -41.82 38.97 30.90
C THR A 163 -42.50 40.09 30.09
N VAL A 164 -42.97 39.82 28.87
CA VAL A 164 -43.56 40.82 27.95
C VAL A 164 -45.11 40.83 27.99
N LYS A 165 -45.72 40.02 28.86
CA LYS A 165 -47.17 40.03 29.15
C LYS A 165 -47.45 40.74 30.47
#